data_AF-A0A8T7FCF0-F1
#
_entry.id   AF-A0A8T7FCF0-F1
#
_cell.length_a   1.000
_cell.length_b   1.000
_cell.length_c   1.000
_cell.angle_alpha   90.00
_cell.angle_beta   90.00
_cell.angle_gamma   90.00
#
_symmetry.space_group_name_H-M   'P 1'
#
loop_
_entity.id
_entity.type
_entity.pdbx_description
1 polymer ?
#
loop_
_entity_poly.entity_id
_entity_poly.type
_entity_poly.pdbx_seq_one_letter_code
_entity_poly.pdbx_strand_id
1 'polypeptide(L)'
;MRNNKMIKHSATALFLLFLSITSGCQPDIEIPTFTSTPDAPATATLPPPTSTVTLTPTEVPISSLPVDVLVQKFIDGNVDDFSSLNVEQKMLFSQAYAEKLNQEVNAAIYNQRYYINPKTFSMSELNDGSSKQERTIQINLPAYKDDEGYLVIKNLDGKWVRIEDSLGVDWSMVVDDPNDSRINWPTSSKGPSKPQWLAGLDESGKEGAAIIKPIIILDPVIGEIALENDYGKLVQNIPILDVNQIDSAGNPLSARLSLLIIGGDFRIFEEGVDQMTSVSAGAEIEDYGKFWQAIKRNPNKVYYLIVSQDQPYNLSLTWNINANNWSGLILGDGSFKSFRDGLEVNDLLVLIGYSLIKKD
;
A
#
# COMPACT_ATOMS: atom_id res chain seq x y z
N MET A 1 40.61 42.47 25.62
CA MET A 1 39.82 43.69 25.34
C MET A 1 38.34 43.37 25.53
N ARG A 2 37.70 44.12 26.43
CA ARG A 2 36.26 44.42 26.61
C ARG A 2 35.17 43.37 26.30
N ASN A 3 34.52 42.97 27.41
CA ASN A 3 33.08 42.72 27.61
C ASN A 3 32.13 43.38 26.60
N ASN A 4 31.01 42.68 26.28
CA ASN A 4 29.69 43.15 26.74
C ASN A 4 28.57 42.11 26.61
N LYS A 5 27.92 41.87 27.76
CA LYS A 5 26.53 41.45 27.94
C LYS A 5 25.60 42.51 27.32
N MET A 6 24.48 42.10 26.72
CA MET A 6 23.27 42.92 26.75
C MET A 6 22.01 42.04 26.77
N ILE A 7 21.23 42.25 27.83
CA ILE A 7 19.84 41.83 28.05
C ILE A 7 18.99 43.09 27.86
N LYS A 8 17.78 42.94 27.27
CA LYS A 8 16.48 43.61 27.57
C LYS A 8 15.65 43.77 26.27
N HIS A 9 14.51 43.08 26.15
CA HIS A 9 13.13 43.49 26.51
C HIS A 9 12.47 44.48 25.52
N SER A 10 11.37 44.02 24.89
CA SER A 10 10.17 44.81 24.53
C SER A 10 9.10 43.77 24.14
N ALA A 11 8.00 43.50 24.86
CA ALA A 11 6.87 44.33 25.33
C ALA A 11 5.83 44.66 24.22
N THR A 12 4.76 43.85 24.24
CA THR A 12 3.34 44.27 24.31
C THR A 12 2.58 44.68 23.04
N ALA A 13 1.30 44.24 23.04
CA ALA A 13 0.09 44.77 22.37
C ALA A 13 -0.33 44.03 21.09
N LEU A 14 -1.61 43.78 20.78
CA LEU A 14 -2.92 43.99 21.41
C LEU A 14 -3.95 43.58 20.31
N PHE A 15 -5.15 43.17 20.73
CA PHE A 15 -6.41 43.18 19.95
C PHE A 15 -6.58 42.22 18.77
N LEU A 16 -7.55 41.31 18.90
CA LEU A 16 -8.60 41.18 17.90
C LEU A 16 -9.88 40.69 18.58
N LEU A 17 -10.95 41.44 18.32
CA LEU A 17 -12.25 41.42 18.96
C LEU A 17 -13.30 41.15 17.87
N PHE A 18 -14.25 40.27 18.19
CA PHE A 18 -15.61 40.08 17.66
C PHE A 18 -15.90 40.05 16.15
N LEU A 19 -16.57 38.97 15.73
CA LEU A 19 -17.86 38.89 14.98
C LEU A 19 -18.09 37.38 14.74
N SER A 20 -19.26 36.74 14.76
CA SER A 20 -20.70 37.03 14.86
C SER A 20 -21.33 35.63 15.11
N ILE A 21 -22.54 35.45 15.63
CA ILE A 21 -23.78 35.36 14.86
C ILE A 21 -24.94 35.31 15.86
N THR A 22 -25.95 36.09 15.55
CA THR A 22 -27.25 36.27 16.20
C THR A 22 -28.14 35.03 16.07
N SER A 23 -28.70 34.52 17.18
CA SER A 23 -29.92 33.71 17.14
C SER A 23 -31.11 34.58 17.55
N GLY A 24 -32.12 34.59 16.68
CA GLY A 24 -33.24 35.52 16.69
C GLY A 24 -34.27 35.24 17.78
N CYS A 25 -34.88 36.35 18.23
CA CYS A 25 -36.11 36.37 19.00
C CYS A 25 -37.28 35.84 18.18
N GLN A 26 -38.03 34.97 18.85
CA GLN A 26 -39.40 34.57 18.55
C GLN A 26 -40.36 35.71 18.99
N PRO A 27 -41.45 35.98 18.26
CA PRO A 27 -42.61 36.62 18.86
C PRO A 27 -43.77 35.63 18.96
N ASP A 28 -44.23 35.46 20.20
CA ASP A 28 -45.56 34.99 20.55
C ASP A 28 -46.63 35.89 19.91
N ILE A 29 -47.62 35.28 19.27
CA ILE A 29 -48.88 35.95 18.95
C ILE A 29 -50.01 35.18 19.60
N GLU A 30 -50.64 35.87 20.55
CA GLU A 30 -51.81 35.47 21.31
C GLU A 30 -53.05 35.33 20.43
N ILE A 31 -53.84 34.30 20.75
CA ILE A 31 -55.17 34.02 20.20
C ILE A 31 -56.21 34.70 21.11
N PRO A 32 -57.27 35.31 20.55
CA PRO A 32 -58.55 35.43 21.25
C PRO A 32 -59.63 34.54 20.60
N THR A 33 -60.22 33.72 21.46
CA THR A 33 -61.54 33.04 21.35
C THR A 33 -62.68 34.09 21.53
N PHE A 34 -63.95 33.96 21.08
CA PHE A 34 -64.96 32.91 21.33
C PHE A 34 -66.29 33.17 20.55
N THR A 35 -67.16 32.13 20.51
CA THR A 35 -68.66 32.08 20.47
C THR A 35 -69.41 32.37 19.16
N SER A 36 -69.89 31.35 18.42
CA SER A 36 -71.15 30.53 18.50
C SER A 36 -72.34 31.18 17.77
N THR A 37 -73.10 30.52 16.87
CA THR A 37 -74.05 29.38 17.08
C THR A 37 -74.65 28.96 15.71
N PRO A 38 -75.61 28.00 15.61
CA PRO A 38 -75.45 26.62 15.19
C PRO A 38 -76.00 26.31 13.78
N ASP A 39 -75.64 25.16 13.20
CA ASP A 39 -76.60 24.34 12.44
C ASP A 39 -76.07 22.90 12.32
N ALA A 40 -76.91 21.95 12.74
CA ALA A 40 -76.80 20.52 12.38
C ALA A 40 -77.29 20.35 10.92
N PRO A 41 -77.08 19.22 10.20
CA PRO A 41 -76.70 17.88 10.68
C PRO A 41 -75.68 17.15 9.76
N ALA A 42 -75.48 15.85 10.06
CA ALA A 42 -75.05 14.76 9.18
C ALA A 42 -73.72 14.10 9.58
N THR A 43 -73.86 12.93 10.19
CA THR A 43 -72.81 11.93 10.39
C THR A 43 -72.32 11.44 9.03
N ALA A 44 -71.16 11.91 8.59
CA ALA A 44 -70.41 11.32 7.48
C ALA A 44 -69.24 10.52 8.07
N THR A 45 -69.28 9.21 7.90
CA THR A 45 -68.20 8.28 8.28
C THR A 45 -66.97 8.57 7.42
N LEU A 46 -65.90 9.09 8.03
CA LEU A 46 -64.60 9.25 7.37
C LEU A 46 -64.02 7.86 7.05
N PRO A 47 -63.57 7.59 5.82
CA PRO A 47 -62.80 6.39 5.53
C PRO A 47 -61.47 6.42 6.30
N PRO A 48 -60.94 5.26 6.73
CA PRO A 48 -59.68 5.19 7.46
C PRO A 48 -58.54 5.81 6.64
N PRO A 49 -57.52 6.41 7.28
CA PRO A 49 -56.40 6.99 6.56
C PRO A 49 -55.71 5.91 5.72
N THR A 50 -55.69 6.11 4.42
CA THR A 50 -54.93 5.29 3.48
C THR A 50 -53.48 5.30 3.93
N SER A 51 -52.94 4.12 4.30
CA SER A 51 -51.52 3.97 4.61
C SER A 51 -50.70 4.38 3.39
N THR A 52 -50.07 5.55 3.46
CA THR A 52 -49.08 5.98 2.48
C THR A 52 -47.91 5.02 2.62
N VAL A 53 -47.81 4.06 1.70
CA VAL A 53 -46.60 3.23 1.56
C VAL A 53 -45.49 4.18 1.14
N THR A 54 -44.64 4.57 2.08
CA THR A 54 -43.36 5.20 1.76
C THR A 54 -42.54 4.14 1.03
N LEU A 55 -42.45 4.25 -0.29
CA LEU A 55 -41.52 3.43 -1.06
C LEU A 55 -40.12 3.75 -0.54
N THR A 56 -39.49 2.78 0.12
CA THR A 56 -38.07 2.83 0.43
C THR A 56 -37.32 3.07 -0.88
N PRO A 57 -36.33 3.99 -0.92
CA PRO A 57 -35.52 4.19 -2.12
C PRO A 57 -34.98 2.85 -2.58
N THR A 58 -35.27 2.46 -3.82
CA THR A 58 -34.67 1.26 -4.40
C THR A 58 -33.20 1.55 -4.60
N GLU A 59 -32.36 0.95 -3.76
CA GLU A 59 -30.93 1.06 -3.87
C GLU A 59 -30.49 0.45 -5.20
N VAL A 60 -29.80 1.23 -6.02
CA VAL A 60 -29.33 0.79 -7.34
C VAL A 60 -28.20 -0.22 -7.09
N PRO A 61 -28.28 -1.46 -7.63
CA PRO A 61 -27.22 -2.45 -7.45
C PRO A 61 -25.87 -1.91 -7.91
N ILE A 62 -24.79 -2.14 -7.14
CA ILE A 62 -23.45 -1.63 -7.47
C ILE A 62 -22.95 -2.11 -8.85
N SER A 63 -23.40 -3.29 -9.28
CA SER A 63 -23.12 -3.88 -10.59
C SER A 63 -23.77 -3.15 -11.77
N SER A 64 -24.67 -2.19 -11.51
CA SER A 64 -25.29 -1.35 -12.53
C SER A 64 -24.76 0.08 -12.55
N LEU A 65 -23.84 0.42 -11.64
CA LEU A 65 -23.22 1.74 -11.59
C LEU A 65 -22.13 1.87 -12.66
N PRO A 66 -21.96 3.06 -13.27
CA PRO A 66 -20.77 3.36 -14.06
C PRO A 66 -19.49 3.21 -13.23
N VAL A 67 -18.40 2.74 -13.85
CA VAL A 67 -17.15 2.43 -13.15
C VAL A 67 -16.57 3.62 -12.38
N ASP A 68 -16.59 4.82 -12.95
CA ASP A 68 -16.07 6.03 -12.29
C ASP A 68 -16.86 6.40 -11.04
N VAL A 69 -18.19 6.19 -11.07
CA VAL A 69 -19.07 6.42 -9.91
C VAL A 69 -18.78 5.39 -8.83
N LEU A 70 -18.52 4.14 -9.24
CA LEU A 70 -18.20 3.05 -8.31
C LEU A 70 -16.85 3.29 -7.61
N VAL A 71 -15.82 3.69 -8.36
CA VAL A 71 -14.50 4.06 -7.81
C VAL A 71 -14.61 5.21 -6.83
N GLN A 72 -15.34 6.27 -7.18
CA GLN A 72 -15.51 7.40 -6.25
C GLN A 72 -16.25 6.99 -4.98
N LYS A 73 -17.30 6.17 -5.10
CA LYS A 73 -18.02 5.64 -3.93
C LYS A 73 -17.13 4.79 -3.04
N PHE A 74 -16.21 4.01 -3.60
CA PHE A 74 -15.22 3.25 -2.82
C PHE A 74 -14.29 4.18 -2.03
N ILE A 75 -13.69 5.15 -2.71
CA ILE A 75 -12.78 6.13 -2.10
C ILE A 75 -13.48 6.93 -1.01
N ASP A 76 -14.75 7.28 -1.22
CA ASP A 76 -15.57 7.99 -0.23
C ASP A 76 -16.04 7.08 0.93
N GLY A 77 -15.74 5.78 0.90
CA GLY A 77 -16.14 4.80 1.92
C GLY A 77 -17.63 4.43 1.90
N ASN A 78 -18.33 4.71 0.80
CA ASN A 78 -19.76 4.44 0.63
C ASN A 78 -20.06 3.02 0.10
N VAL A 79 -19.05 2.34 -0.42
CA VAL A 79 -19.08 0.93 -0.86
C VAL A 79 -17.74 0.34 -0.47
N ASP A 80 -17.72 -0.88 0.08
CA ASP A 80 -16.51 -1.55 0.54
C ASP A 80 -16.44 -3.04 0.16
N ASP A 81 -17.43 -3.59 -0.53
CA ASP A 81 -17.46 -4.99 -1.00
C ASP A 81 -17.82 -5.05 -2.50
N PHE A 82 -16.97 -5.69 -3.30
CA PHE A 82 -17.15 -5.85 -4.75
C PHE A 82 -17.39 -7.31 -5.17
N SER A 83 -17.73 -8.19 -4.23
CA SER A 83 -17.96 -9.60 -4.50
C SER A 83 -19.09 -9.84 -5.52
N SER A 84 -20.05 -8.92 -5.63
CA SER A 84 -21.16 -8.99 -6.59
C SER A 84 -20.82 -8.60 -8.02
N LEU A 85 -19.63 -7.99 -8.26
CA LEU A 85 -19.16 -7.67 -9.60
C LEU A 85 -18.72 -8.93 -10.33
N ASN A 86 -19.01 -9.01 -11.63
CA ASN A 86 -18.43 -10.03 -12.49
C ASN A 86 -16.95 -9.71 -12.81
N VAL A 87 -16.24 -10.65 -13.44
CA VAL A 87 -14.80 -10.49 -13.74
C VAL A 87 -14.49 -9.26 -14.61
N GLU A 88 -15.30 -9.00 -15.65
CA GLU A 88 -15.10 -7.82 -16.51
C GLU A 88 -15.26 -6.52 -15.71
N GLN A 89 -16.26 -6.46 -14.84
CA GLN A 89 -16.50 -5.32 -13.96
C GLN A 89 -15.38 -5.14 -12.93
N LYS A 90 -14.87 -6.22 -12.34
CA LYS A 90 -13.71 -6.19 -11.43
C LYS A 90 -12.46 -5.68 -12.15
N MET A 91 -12.20 -6.16 -13.36
CA MET A 91 -11.10 -5.70 -14.20
C MET A 91 -11.19 -4.19 -14.48
N LEU A 92 -12.35 -3.70 -14.91
CA LEU A 92 -12.57 -2.29 -15.21
C LEU A 92 -12.47 -1.42 -13.95
N PHE A 93 -13.08 -1.86 -12.84
CA PHE A 93 -12.98 -1.18 -11.55
C PHE A 93 -11.54 -1.06 -11.08
N SER A 94 -10.81 -2.19 -11.05
CA SER A 94 -9.41 -2.23 -10.64
C SER A 94 -8.53 -1.31 -11.49
N GLN A 95 -8.76 -1.28 -12.81
CA GLN A 95 -8.05 -0.38 -13.69
C GLN A 95 -8.32 1.09 -13.37
N ALA A 96 -9.60 1.48 -13.26
CA ALA A 96 -9.97 2.85 -12.94
C ALA A 96 -9.50 3.28 -11.54
N TYR A 97 -9.53 2.37 -10.57
CA TYR A 97 -9.03 2.60 -9.20
C TYR A 97 -7.52 2.84 -9.19
N ALA A 98 -6.73 1.96 -9.82
CA ALA A 98 -5.29 2.14 -9.91
C ALA A 98 -4.90 3.41 -10.68
N GLU A 99 -5.62 3.73 -11.77
CA GLU A 99 -5.44 4.99 -12.49
C GLU A 99 -5.70 6.20 -11.59
N LYS A 100 -6.75 6.14 -10.76
CA LYS A 100 -7.07 7.20 -9.79
C LYS A 100 -5.97 7.37 -8.73
N LEU A 101 -5.47 6.27 -8.16
CA LEU A 101 -4.38 6.31 -7.17
C LEU A 101 -3.09 6.86 -7.77
N ASN A 102 -2.77 6.54 -9.03
CA ASN A 102 -1.54 7.00 -9.67
C ASN A 102 -1.55 8.48 -10.09
N GLN A 103 -2.70 9.17 -10.07
CA GLN A 103 -2.77 10.61 -10.40
C GLN A 103 -1.99 11.48 -9.41
N GLU A 104 -1.86 11.02 -8.17
CA GLU A 104 -1.23 11.74 -7.06
C GLU A 104 0.26 11.36 -6.87
N VAL A 105 0.75 10.38 -7.63
CA VAL A 105 2.09 9.79 -7.46
C VAL A 105 3.18 10.74 -7.95
N ASN A 106 4.24 10.85 -7.15
CA ASN A 106 5.40 11.66 -7.48
C ASN A 106 6.49 10.82 -8.13
N ALA A 107 7.26 11.45 -9.04
CA ALA A 107 8.51 10.85 -9.47
C ALA A 107 9.48 10.81 -8.28
N ALA A 108 10.23 9.70 -8.17
CA ALA A 108 11.34 9.60 -7.23
C ALA A 108 12.53 10.35 -7.81
N ILE A 109 12.94 11.45 -7.16
CA ILE A 109 13.97 12.38 -7.63
C ILE A 109 15.11 12.44 -6.63
N TYR A 110 16.34 12.31 -7.12
CA TYR A 110 17.56 12.40 -6.33
C TYR A 110 18.37 13.64 -6.70
N ASN A 111 18.71 14.45 -5.68
CA ASN A 111 19.53 15.66 -5.79
C ASN A 111 19.08 16.62 -6.92
N GLN A 112 17.77 16.64 -7.23
CA GLN A 112 17.18 17.40 -8.34
C GLN A 112 17.85 17.16 -9.71
N ARG A 113 18.59 16.07 -9.85
CA ARG A 113 19.37 15.76 -11.06
C ARG A 113 19.01 14.42 -11.68
N TYR A 114 18.56 13.46 -10.88
CA TYR A 114 18.26 12.12 -11.35
C TYR A 114 16.85 11.71 -10.95
N TYR A 115 16.24 10.80 -11.70
CA TYR A 115 15.02 10.11 -11.33
C TYR A 115 15.19 8.61 -11.45
N ILE A 116 14.32 7.82 -10.81
CA ILE A 116 14.27 6.37 -11.04
C ILE A 116 13.47 6.12 -12.31
N ASN A 117 14.12 5.54 -13.31
CA ASN A 117 13.48 5.22 -14.59
C ASN A 117 12.42 4.12 -14.40
N PRO A 118 11.15 4.33 -14.81
CA PRO A 118 10.10 3.34 -14.62
C PRO A 118 10.30 2.00 -15.35
N LYS A 119 11.18 1.94 -16.34
CA LYS A 119 11.43 0.72 -17.13
C LYS A 119 12.61 -0.10 -16.61
N THR A 120 13.64 0.57 -16.10
CA THR A 120 14.87 -0.09 -15.65
C THR A 120 15.01 -0.13 -14.14
N PHE A 121 14.23 0.67 -13.41
CA PHE A 121 14.36 0.89 -11.97
C PHE A 121 15.76 1.36 -11.55
N SER A 122 16.52 1.90 -12.51
CA SER A 122 17.81 2.53 -12.31
C SER A 122 17.72 4.04 -12.46
N MET A 123 18.71 4.74 -11.91
CA MET A 123 18.80 6.19 -12.07
C MET A 123 18.98 6.61 -13.53
N SER A 124 18.29 7.68 -13.93
CA SER A 124 18.42 8.36 -15.21
C SER A 124 18.49 9.87 -15.00
N GLU A 125 19.14 10.61 -15.91
CA GLU A 125 19.29 12.07 -15.76
C GLU A 125 17.97 12.80 -16.04
N LEU A 126 17.66 13.83 -15.24
CA LEU A 126 16.45 14.65 -15.40
C LEU A 126 16.44 15.54 -16.65
N ASN A 127 17.59 15.75 -17.28
CA ASN A 127 17.74 16.56 -18.49
C ASN A 127 17.76 15.71 -19.78
N ASP A 128 17.38 14.43 -19.70
CA ASP A 128 17.29 13.50 -20.84
C ASP A 128 16.16 13.81 -21.84
N GLY A 129 15.32 14.81 -21.56
CA GLY A 129 14.18 15.22 -22.38
C GLY A 129 12.88 14.50 -22.07
N SER A 130 12.85 13.59 -21.09
CA SER A 130 11.62 12.92 -20.65
C SER A 130 10.60 13.90 -20.06
N SER A 131 9.31 13.64 -20.23
CA SER A 131 8.21 14.35 -19.57
C SER A 131 8.05 13.93 -18.10
N LYS A 132 7.25 14.66 -17.32
CA LYS A 132 6.92 14.26 -15.92
C LYS A 132 6.30 12.85 -15.89
N GLN A 133 5.39 12.57 -16.82
CA GLN A 133 4.69 11.29 -16.92
C GLN A 133 5.68 10.15 -17.21
N GLU A 134 6.63 10.35 -18.11
CA GLU A 134 7.66 9.34 -18.43
C GLU A 134 8.65 9.10 -17.28
N ARG A 135 8.76 10.06 -16.34
CA ARG A 135 9.61 9.95 -15.14
C ARG A 135 8.89 9.34 -13.94
N THR A 136 7.56 9.21 -14.00
CA THR A 136 6.76 8.78 -12.86
C THR A 136 6.47 7.29 -12.96
N ILE A 137 6.87 6.53 -11.94
CA ILE A 137 6.56 5.10 -11.85
C ILE A 137 5.09 4.94 -11.48
N GLN A 138 4.36 4.09 -12.20
CA GLN A 138 3.03 3.67 -11.76
C GLN A 138 3.20 2.73 -10.57
N ILE A 139 3.03 3.25 -9.35
CA ILE A 139 3.23 2.45 -8.13
C ILE A 139 2.02 1.59 -7.81
N ASN A 140 0.83 1.89 -8.34
CA ASN A 140 -0.35 1.06 -8.16
C ASN A 140 -0.70 0.37 -9.48
N LEU A 141 -0.63 -0.95 -9.51
CA LEU A 141 -1.01 -1.75 -10.67
C LEU A 141 -2.41 -2.35 -10.49
N PRO A 142 -3.26 -2.32 -11.52
CA PRO A 142 -4.55 -3.01 -11.48
C PRO A 142 -4.36 -4.49 -11.14
N ALA A 143 -5.11 -4.99 -10.17
CA ALA A 143 -5.13 -6.38 -9.73
C ALA A 143 -6.55 -6.83 -9.36
N TYR A 144 -6.96 -8.03 -9.79
CA TYR A 144 -8.24 -8.64 -9.43
C TYR A 144 -8.13 -10.18 -9.41
N LYS A 145 -9.16 -10.88 -8.92
CA LYS A 145 -9.28 -12.34 -9.01
C LYS A 145 -10.14 -12.75 -10.22
N ASP A 146 -9.64 -13.67 -11.04
CA ASP A 146 -10.41 -14.28 -12.13
C ASP A 146 -11.52 -15.22 -11.62
N ASP A 147 -12.29 -15.81 -12.53
CA ASP A 147 -13.41 -16.72 -12.21
C ASP A 147 -12.94 -17.99 -11.48
N GLU A 148 -11.67 -18.37 -11.62
CA GLU A 148 -11.06 -19.51 -10.95
C GLU A 148 -10.42 -19.13 -9.59
N GLY A 149 -10.41 -17.83 -9.26
CA GLY A 149 -9.87 -17.29 -8.00
C GLY A 149 -8.38 -16.95 -8.02
N TYR A 150 -7.72 -17.02 -9.18
CA TYR A 150 -6.33 -16.63 -9.34
C TYR A 150 -6.20 -15.12 -9.49
N LEU A 151 -5.13 -14.57 -8.93
CA LEU A 151 -4.76 -13.17 -9.10
C LEU A 151 -4.33 -12.91 -10.54
N VAL A 152 -4.85 -11.83 -11.10
CA VAL A 152 -4.47 -11.28 -12.40
C VAL A 152 -4.03 -9.83 -12.19
N ILE A 153 -2.84 -9.48 -12.68
CA ILE A 153 -2.25 -8.13 -12.56
C ILE A 153 -1.95 -7.57 -13.94
N LYS A 154 -2.19 -6.28 -14.16
CA LYS A 154 -1.71 -5.58 -15.37
C LYS A 154 -0.26 -5.13 -15.15
N ASN A 155 0.68 -5.71 -15.90
CA ASN A 155 2.09 -5.36 -15.80
C ASN A 155 2.37 -3.93 -16.34
N LEU A 156 3.61 -3.45 -16.16
CA LEU A 156 4.01 -2.11 -16.61
C LEU A 156 4.03 -1.93 -18.13
N ASP A 157 4.06 -3.02 -18.90
CA ASP A 157 3.87 -3.01 -20.36
C ASP A 157 2.38 -2.97 -20.76
N GLY A 158 1.46 -2.95 -19.80
CA GLY A 158 0.02 -2.90 -20.01
C GLY A 158 -0.64 -4.26 -20.30
N LYS A 159 0.08 -5.38 -20.14
CA LYS A 159 -0.44 -6.74 -20.35
C LYS A 159 -0.99 -7.32 -19.05
N TRP A 160 -2.14 -7.99 -19.13
CA TRP A 160 -2.67 -8.77 -18.03
C TRP A 160 -1.90 -10.10 -17.88
N VAL A 161 -1.39 -10.36 -16.68
CA VAL A 161 -0.61 -11.54 -16.31
C VAL A 161 -1.32 -12.24 -15.16
N ARG A 162 -1.63 -13.52 -15.36
CA ARG A 162 -2.18 -14.39 -14.34
C ARG A 162 -1.04 -15.00 -13.50
N ILE A 163 -1.23 -15.05 -12.19
CA ILE A 163 -0.25 -15.59 -11.24
C ILE A 163 -0.68 -16.99 -10.80
N GLU A 164 -0.09 -18.03 -11.39
CA GLU A 164 -0.57 -19.42 -11.26
C GLU A 164 -0.48 -19.99 -9.83
N ASP A 165 0.38 -19.47 -8.97
CA ASP A 165 0.52 -19.91 -7.58
C ASP A 165 -0.20 -18.99 -6.58
N SER A 166 -1.07 -18.10 -7.07
CA SER A 166 -1.86 -17.18 -6.23
C SER A 166 -3.13 -17.77 -5.62
N LEU A 167 -3.53 -18.98 -6.04
CA LEU A 167 -4.76 -19.60 -5.57
C LEU A 167 -4.68 -19.88 -4.07
N GLY A 168 -5.68 -19.42 -3.32
CA GLY A 168 -5.76 -19.61 -1.87
C GLY A 168 -4.77 -18.76 -1.06
N VAL A 169 -4.01 -17.86 -1.70
CA VAL A 169 -3.15 -16.91 -0.98
C VAL A 169 -4.01 -15.88 -0.24
N ASP A 170 -3.80 -15.78 1.07
CA ASP A 170 -4.32 -14.69 1.89
C ASP A 170 -3.48 -13.44 1.67
N TRP A 171 -3.92 -12.58 0.75
CA TRP A 171 -3.22 -11.33 0.42
C TRP A 171 -3.23 -10.30 1.55
N SER A 172 -4.13 -10.43 2.52
CA SER A 172 -4.20 -9.58 3.70
C SER A 172 -3.23 -10.02 4.80
N MET A 173 -2.57 -11.17 4.65
CA MET A 173 -1.78 -11.74 5.71
C MET A 173 -0.55 -10.87 6.04
N VAL A 174 -0.33 -10.72 7.33
CA VAL A 174 0.90 -10.26 7.94
C VAL A 174 1.25 -11.31 8.97
N VAL A 175 2.37 -12.00 8.77
CA VAL A 175 2.83 -13.08 9.66
C VAL A 175 4.02 -12.58 10.46
N ASP A 176 3.91 -12.62 11.78
CA ASP A 176 4.98 -12.35 12.74
C ASP A 176 5.29 -13.55 13.65
N ASP A 177 4.49 -14.62 13.57
CA ASP A 177 4.73 -15.88 14.27
C ASP A 177 5.50 -16.87 13.36
N PRO A 178 6.72 -17.32 13.75
CA PRO A 178 7.45 -18.36 13.03
C PRO A 178 6.77 -19.73 13.02
N ASN A 179 5.65 -19.91 13.72
CA ASN A 179 4.83 -21.12 13.74
C ASN A 179 3.54 -21.00 12.93
N ASP A 180 3.31 -19.88 12.24
CA ASP A 180 2.09 -19.66 11.47
C ASP A 180 1.94 -20.76 10.40
N SER A 181 0.78 -21.42 10.41
CA SER A 181 0.47 -22.55 9.53
C SER A 181 0.10 -22.14 8.10
N ARG A 182 -0.06 -20.85 7.83
CA ARG A 182 -0.30 -20.33 6.48
C ARG A 182 0.93 -20.43 5.59
N ILE A 183 2.12 -20.60 6.17
CA ILE A 183 3.39 -20.81 5.46
C ILE A 183 3.84 -22.25 5.72
N ASN A 184 4.01 -23.02 4.65
CA ASN A 184 4.61 -24.33 4.70
C ASN A 184 6.13 -24.20 4.81
N TRP A 185 6.62 -24.06 6.05
CA TRP A 185 8.01 -23.78 6.34
C TRP A 185 8.99 -24.77 5.66
N PRO A 186 10.11 -24.27 5.11
CA PRO A 186 11.21 -25.12 4.66
C PRO A 186 11.65 -26.07 5.78
N THR A 187 11.78 -27.36 5.46
CA THR A 187 12.00 -28.41 6.44
C THR A 187 13.50 -28.59 6.73
N SER A 188 13.89 -28.95 7.95
CA SER A 188 15.23 -29.48 8.21
C SER A 188 15.20 -30.38 9.43
N SER A 189 15.82 -31.55 9.33
CA SER A 189 16.01 -32.50 10.44
C SER A 189 17.36 -32.36 11.14
N LYS A 190 18.23 -31.44 10.68
CA LYS A 190 19.64 -31.34 11.12
C LYS A 190 20.08 -29.95 11.63
N GLY A 191 19.16 -29.02 11.85
CA GLY A 191 19.43 -27.69 12.39
C GLY A 191 18.14 -27.06 12.93
N PRO A 192 18.20 -25.89 13.60
CA PRO A 192 17.00 -25.29 14.18
C PRO A 192 15.95 -25.04 13.09
N SER A 193 14.80 -25.70 13.23
CA SER A 193 13.84 -25.99 12.14
C SER A 193 12.78 -24.91 11.91
N LYS A 194 13.06 -23.66 12.28
CA LYS A 194 12.24 -22.47 12.00
C LYS A 194 13.20 -21.30 11.84
N PRO A 195 12.88 -20.24 11.07
CA PRO A 195 13.80 -19.11 11.00
C PRO A 195 13.91 -18.50 12.40
N GLN A 196 15.01 -18.77 13.10
CA GLN A 196 15.36 -18.12 14.36
C GLN A 196 15.40 -16.58 14.20
N TRP A 197 15.49 -16.13 12.94
CA TRP A 197 15.51 -14.75 12.48
C TRP A 197 14.12 -14.09 12.51
N LEU A 198 13.03 -14.87 12.44
CA LEU A 198 11.65 -14.39 12.62
C LEU A 198 11.26 -14.26 14.09
N ALA A 199 11.84 -15.11 14.95
CA ALA A 199 11.72 -14.99 16.40
C ALA A 199 12.48 -13.78 16.98
N GLY A 200 13.08 -12.95 16.11
CA GLY A 200 13.75 -11.73 16.48
C GLY A 200 14.93 -11.95 17.41
N LEU A 201 15.75 -12.98 17.22
CA LEU A 201 17.03 -13.03 17.90
C LEU A 201 18.12 -12.82 16.85
N ASP A 202 18.68 -11.62 16.82
CA ASP A 202 20.08 -11.52 16.39
C ASP A 202 20.96 -12.39 17.32
N GLU A 203 22.20 -12.66 16.94
CA GLU A 203 23.13 -13.43 17.79
C GLU A 203 23.37 -12.79 19.18
N SER A 204 22.88 -11.57 19.41
CA SER A 204 22.97 -10.81 20.66
C SER A 204 21.70 -10.88 21.54
N GLY A 205 20.64 -11.54 21.07
CA GLY A 205 19.39 -11.76 21.81
C GLY A 205 18.45 -10.55 21.85
N LYS A 206 18.56 -9.60 20.90
CA LYS A 206 17.63 -8.48 20.78
C LYS A 206 16.46 -8.82 19.87
N GLU A 207 15.24 -8.73 20.43
CA GLU A 207 13.93 -8.82 19.75
C GLU A 207 13.84 -7.92 18.50
N GLY A 208 14.25 -8.44 17.35
CA GLY A 208 13.99 -7.84 16.04
C GLY A 208 12.74 -8.47 15.43
N ALA A 209 11.54 -7.97 15.77
CA ALA A 209 10.32 -8.49 15.17
C ALA A 209 10.39 -8.29 13.64
N ALA A 210 10.19 -9.37 12.89
CA ALA A 210 10.07 -9.34 11.45
C ALA A 210 8.63 -9.68 11.07
N ILE A 211 8.21 -9.19 9.91
CA ILE A 211 6.95 -9.59 9.31
C ILE A 211 7.20 -10.31 8.00
N ILE A 212 6.21 -11.09 7.61
CA ILE A 212 6.17 -11.78 6.34
C ILE A 212 4.88 -11.45 5.65
N LYS A 213 4.99 -11.10 4.38
CA LYS A 213 3.86 -10.83 3.49
C LYS A 213 4.05 -11.55 2.15
N PRO A 214 2.94 -11.93 1.50
CA PRO A 214 2.99 -12.42 0.13
C PRO A 214 3.33 -11.24 -0.79
N ILE A 215 4.27 -11.48 -1.70
CA ILE A 215 4.66 -10.57 -2.75
C ILE A 215 4.71 -11.32 -4.07
N ILE A 216 4.80 -10.58 -5.17
CA ILE A 216 5.00 -11.10 -6.51
C ILE A 216 6.23 -10.44 -7.10
N ILE A 217 7.05 -11.24 -7.79
CA ILE A 217 8.12 -10.72 -8.62
C ILE A 217 7.67 -10.88 -10.07
N LEU A 218 7.23 -9.76 -10.66
CA LEU A 218 6.72 -9.69 -12.03
C LEU A 218 7.83 -9.14 -12.94
N ASP A 219 8.09 -9.82 -14.07
CA ASP A 219 9.07 -9.38 -15.07
C ASP A 219 10.42 -8.93 -14.46
N PRO A 220 11.14 -9.85 -13.78
CA PRO A 220 12.28 -9.50 -12.93
C PRO A 220 13.39 -8.75 -13.69
N VAL A 221 13.74 -7.57 -13.17
CA VAL A 221 14.85 -6.72 -13.62
C VAL A 221 15.66 -6.24 -12.41
N ILE A 222 16.96 -6.03 -12.61
CA ILE A 222 17.83 -5.42 -11.60
C ILE A 222 17.88 -3.92 -11.89
N GLY A 223 17.40 -3.13 -10.94
CA GLY A 223 17.56 -1.68 -10.91
C GLY A 223 18.76 -1.27 -10.05
N GLU A 224 19.18 -0.01 -10.16
CA GLU A 224 20.27 0.57 -9.37
C GLU A 224 19.98 2.01 -8.95
N ILE A 225 19.96 2.27 -7.65
CA ILE A 225 19.70 3.58 -7.07
C ILE A 225 20.83 4.04 -6.15
N ALA A 226 21.08 5.35 -6.12
CA ALA A 226 22.04 5.93 -5.18
C ALA A 226 21.40 5.98 -3.79
N LEU A 227 22.05 5.34 -2.82
CA LEU A 227 21.74 5.51 -1.41
C LEU A 227 23.06 5.95 -0.78
N GLU A 228 23.20 7.26 -0.59
CA GLU A 228 24.48 7.84 -0.20
C GLU A 228 24.95 7.30 1.15
N ASN A 229 26.22 6.89 1.20
CA ASN A 229 27.05 6.93 2.39
C ASN A 229 28.26 7.83 2.09
N ASP A 230 29.21 7.94 3.01
CA ASP A 230 30.46 8.70 2.82
C ASP A 230 31.26 8.30 1.54
N TYR A 231 30.87 7.24 0.83
CA TYR A 231 31.51 6.68 -0.36
C TYR A 231 30.66 6.70 -1.65
N GLY A 232 29.42 7.22 -1.63
CA GLY A 232 28.61 7.43 -2.84
C GLY A 232 28.20 6.15 -3.62
N LYS A 233 27.89 5.04 -2.93
CA LYS A 233 27.61 3.74 -3.57
C LYS A 233 26.21 3.67 -4.22
N LEU A 234 26.14 3.04 -5.41
CA LEU A 234 24.88 2.57 -6.00
C LEU A 234 24.46 1.23 -5.39
N VAL A 235 23.17 1.08 -5.13
CA VAL A 235 22.57 -0.09 -4.51
C VAL A 235 21.59 -0.73 -5.48
N GLN A 236 21.77 -2.03 -5.68
CA GLN A 236 20.91 -2.83 -6.54
C GLN A 236 19.56 -3.11 -5.87
N ASN A 237 18.52 -3.15 -6.70
CA ASN A 237 17.15 -3.41 -6.27
C ASN A 237 16.41 -4.30 -7.27
N ILE A 238 15.32 -4.92 -6.79
CA ILE A 238 14.39 -5.72 -7.56
C ILE A 238 12.99 -5.14 -7.34
N PRO A 239 12.21 -4.83 -8.39
CA PRO A 239 10.81 -4.43 -8.22
C PRO A 239 9.98 -5.62 -7.72
N ILE A 240 9.17 -5.37 -6.71
CA ILE A 240 8.25 -6.34 -6.13
C ILE A 240 6.85 -5.74 -6.04
N LEU A 241 5.84 -6.60 -6.03
CA LEU A 241 4.44 -6.21 -5.89
C LEU A 241 3.84 -6.82 -4.63
N ASP A 242 3.16 -6.02 -3.80
CA ASP A 242 2.33 -6.52 -2.70
C ASP A 242 0.87 -6.10 -2.90
N VAL A 243 -0.07 -7.01 -2.62
CA VAL A 243 -1.51 -6.74 -2.75
C VAL A 243 -2.01 -6.21 -1.41
N ASN A 244 -1.89 -4.90 -1.20
CA ASN A 244 -2.31 -4.24 0.04
C ASN A 244 -3.66 -3.53 -0.06
N GLN A 245 -4.15 -3.27 -1.27
CA GLN A 245 -5.46 -2.67 -1.51
C GLN A 245 -6.48 -3.77 -1.80
N ILE A 246 -7.28 -4.08 -0.79
CA ILE A 246 -8.32 -5.11 -0.83
C ILE A 246 -9.65 -4.52 -0.37
N ASP A 247 -10.74 -5.10 -0.84
CA ASP A 247 -12.07 -4.78 -0.33
C ASP A 247 -12.33 -5.49 1.02
N SER A 248 -13.46 -5.19 1.66
CA SER A 248 -13.88 -5.77 2.95
C SER A 248 -14.09 -7.30 2.90
N ALA A 249 -14.25 -7.87 1.70
CA ALA A 249 -14.36 -9.30 1.46
C ALA A 249 -12.99 -9.96 1.15
N GLY A 250 -11.90 -9.21 1.14
CA GLY A 250 -10.55 -9.71 0.84
C GLY A 250 -10.29 -9.93 -0.66
N ASN A 251 -11.04 -9.26 -1.53
CA ASN A 251 -10.76 -9.24 -2.97
C ASN A 251 -9.68 -8.20 -3.28
N PRO A 252 -8.63 -8.57 -4.04
CA PRO A 252 -7.65 -7.63 -4.57
C PRO A 252 -8.28 -6.54 -5.43
N LEU A 253 -7.86 -5.29 -5.20
CA LEU A 253 -8.26 -4.12 -5.98
C LEU A 253 -7.07 -3.51 -6.74
N SER A 254 -5.88 -3.50 -6.12
CA SER A 254 -4.62 -3.14 -6.77
C SER A 254 -3.42 -3.78 -6.06
N ALA A 255 -2.33 -3.93 -6.81
CA ALA A 255 -1.03 -4.34 -6.29
C ALA A 255 -0.08 -3.15 -6.28
N ARG A 256 0.64 -2.96 -5.18
CA ARG A 256 1.60 -1.87 -5.01
C ARG A 256 3.01 -2.29 -5.39
N LEU A 257 3.68 -1.48 -6.21
CA LEU A 257 5.09 -1.61 -6.55
C LEU A 257 5.97 -1.00 -5.46
N SER A 258 6.93 -1.80 -5.02
CA SER A 258 8.01 -1.42 -4.11
C SER A 258 9.35 -1.86 -4.68
N LEU A 259 10.45 -1.23 -4.25
CA LEU A 259 11.80 -1.68 -4.57
C LEU A 259 12.35 -2.51 -3.41
N LEU A 260 12.61 -3.78 -3.66
CA LEU A 260 13.29 -4.66 -2.75
C LEU A 260 14.80 -4.52 -2.94
N ILE A 261 15.46 -4.20 -1.85
CA ILE A 261 16.88 -4.23 -1.69
C ILE A 261 17.25 -5.53 -0.96
N ILE A 262 18.21 -6.27 -1.50
CA ILE A 262 18.70 -7.47 -0.85
C ILE A 262 19.76 -7.13 0.21
N GLY A 263 19.60 -7.66 1.42
CA GLY A 263 20.61 -7.54 2.48
C GLY A 263 21.91 -8.31 2.18
N GLY A 264 22.86 -8.26 3.12
CA GLY A 264 24.22 -8.81 2.92
C GLY A 264 24.32 -10.33 2.69
N ASP A 265 23.43 -11.13 3.29
CA ASP A 265 23.24 -12.56 2.98
C ASP A 265 21.74 -12.79 2.79
N PHE A 266 21.29 -12.63 1.55
CA PHE A 266 19.88 -12.74 1.19
C PHE A 266 19.62 -14.09 0.53
N ARG A 267 18.57 -14.81 0.95
CA ARG A 267 18.33 -16.19 0.51
C ARG A 267 16.94 -16.39 -0.08
N ILE A 268 16.86 -17.26 -1.08
CA ILE A 268 15.59 -17.85 -1.54
C ILE A 268 15.48 -19.28 -1.00
N PHE A 269 14.34 -19.56 -0.38
CA PHE A 269 13.87 -20.88 0.02
C PHE A 269 12.65 -21.28 -0.82
N GLU A 270 12.20 -22.51 -0.65
CA GLU A 270 10.97 -23.03 -1.24
C GLU A 270 10.15 -23.72 -0.15
N GLU A 271 8.83 -23.51 -0.16
CA GLU A 271 7.92 -24.10 0.82
C GLU A 271 8.07 -25.63 0.89
N GLY A 272 8.11 -26.18 2.09
CA GLY A 272 8.22 -27.63 2.32
C GLY A 272 9.54 -28.29 1.92
N VAL A 273 10.48 -27.57 1.29
CA VAL A 273 11.77 -28.12 0.83
C VAL A 273 12.85 -28.01 1.91
N ASP A 274 13.87 -28.87 1.87
CA ASP A 274 15.00 -28.85 2.81
C ASP A 274 15.75 -27.50 2.78
N GLN A 275 15.91 -26.81 3.92
CA GLN A 275 16.63 -25.52 4.02
C GLN A 275 18.06 -25.57 3.42
N MET A 276 18.70 -26.73 3.36
CA MET A 276 20.01 -26.90 2.72
C MET A 276 20.01 -26.60 1.22
N THR A 277 18.85 -26.53 0.55
CA THR A 277 18.75 -26.21 -0.88
C THR A 277 18.59 -24.72 -1.19
N SER A 278 18.70 -23.84 -0.17
CA SER A 278 18.60 -22.40 -0.38
C SER A 278 19.65 -21.85 -1.35
N VAL A 279 19.31 -20.76 -2.03
CA VAL A 279 20.21 -20.05 -2.93
C VAL A 279 20.42 -18.64 -2.39
N SER A 280 21.68 -18.23 -2.20
CA SER A 280 22.04 -16.93 -1.64
C SER A 280 22.55 -15.94 -2.68
N ALA A 281 22.32 -14.66 -2.41
CA ALA A 281 23.02 -13.52 -2.99
C ALA A 281 23.80 -12.80 -1.88
N GLY A 282 24.98 -12.29 -2.24
CA GLY A 282 25.71 -11.35 -1.39
C GLY A 282 25.13 -9.94 -1.51
N ALA A 283 25.88 -8.93 -1.07
CA ALA A 283 25.48 -7.52 -1.20
C ALA A 283 25.34 -7.00 -2.65
N GLU A 284 25.63 -7.84 -3.66
CA GLU A 284 25.48 -7.56 -5.08
C GLU A 284 24.75 -8.75 -5.75
N ILE A 285 23.78 -8.43 -6.61
CA ILE A 285 23.03 -9.36 -7.44
C ILE A 285 23.78 -9.53 -8.75
N GLU A 286 24.49 -10.65 -8.86
CA GLU A 286 25.13 -11.02 -10.11
C GLU A 286 24.11 -11.60 -11.11
N ASP A 287 24.12 -11.08 -12.33
CA ASP A 287 23.18 -11.51 -13.38
C ASP A 287 23.31 -13.02 -13.72
N TYR A 288 24.51 -13.57 -13.56
CA TYR A 288 24.82 -15.00 -13.73
C TYR A 288 24.74 -15.80 -12.42
N GLY A 289 24.53 -15.13 -11.30
CA GLY A 289 24.45 -15.73 -9.97
C GLY A 289 23.24 -16.65 -9.85
N LYS A 290 23.41 -17.76 -9.13
CA LYS A 290 22.33 -18.76 -8.95
C LYS A 290 21.05 -18.15 -8.40
N PHE A 291 21.17 -17.17 -7.49
CA PHE A 291 20.03 -16.46 -6.90
C PHE A 291 19.17 -15.82 -7.97
N TRP A 292 19.79 -14.97 -8.79
CA TRP A 292 19.08 -14.25 -9.82
C TRP A 292 18.54 -15.16 -10.92
N GLN A 293 19.30 -16.21 -11.27
CA GLN A 293 18.83 -17.24 -12.19
C GLN A 293 17.59 -17.99 -11.64
N ALA A 294 17.48 -18.19 -10.33
CA ALA A 294 16.29 -18.78 -9.73
C ALA A 294 15.07 -17.87 -9.88
N ILE A 295 15.21 -16.57 -9.64
CA ILE A 295 14.15 -15.57 -9.86
C ILE A 295 13.76 -15.51 -11.35
N LYS A 296 14.73 -15.35 -12.25
CA LYS A 296 14.49 -15.27 -13.70
C LYS A 296 13.81 -16.50 -14.31
N ARG A 297 14.06 -17.70 -13.76
CA ARG A 297 13.41 -18.94 -14.20
C ARG A 297 11.99 -19.10 -13.67
N ASN A 298 11.64 -18.35 -12.64
CA ASN A 298 10.34 -18.40 -11.98
C ASN A 298 9.71 -16.99 -11.93
N PRO A 299 9.53 -16.33 -13.10
CA PRO A 299 8.85 -15.04 -13.13
C PRO A 299 7.38 -15.24 -12.78
N ASN A 300 6.74 -14.18 -12.28
CA ASN A 300 5.29 -14.13 -12.06
C ASN A 300 4.83 -15.18 -11.04
N LYS A 301 5.65 -15.35 -10.00
CA LYS A 301 5.42 -16.27 -8.87
C LYS A 301 5.20 -15.51 -7.57
N VAL A 302 4.48 -16.15 -6.67
CA VAL A 302 4.27 -15.69 -5.30
C VAL A 302 5.49 -16.08 -4.45
N TYR A 303 5.98 -15.10 -3.70
CA TYR A 303 7.01 -15.31 -2.69
C TYR A 303 6.54 -14.72 -1.37
N TYR A 304 6.95 -15.32 -0.27
CA TYR A 304 6.81 -14.73 1.05
C TYR A 304 8.08 -13.95 1.38
N LEU A 305 7.97 -12.62 1.44
CA LEU A 305 9.10 -11.74 1.75
C LEU A 305 9.21 -11.52 3.25
N ILE A 306 10.40 -11.75 3.80
CA ILE A 306 10.72 -11.49 5.20
C ILE A 306 11.39 -10.11 5.33
N VAL A 307 10.78 -9.23 6.15
CA VAL A 307 11.22 -7.85 6.39
C VAL A 307 11.32 -7.60 7.90
N SER A 308 12.45 -7.08 8.39
CA SER A 308 12.61 -6.70 9.80
C SER A 308 12.00 -5.33 10.07
N GLN A 309 11.46 -5.14 11.29
CA GLN A 309 11.00 -3.84 11.79
C GLN A 309 12.10 -2.79 11.84
N ASP A 310 13.36 -3.19 12.06
CA ASP A 310 14.47 -2.25 12.27
C ASP A 310 15.15 -1.87 10.93
N GLN A 311 14.35 -1.45 9.96
CA GLN A 311 14.85 -1.02 8.65
C GLN A 311 15.97 0.03 8.74
N PRO A 312 15.93 1.04 9.62
CA PRO A 312 17.02 2.01 9.77
C PRO A 312 18.33 1.39 10.25
N TYR A 313 18.28 0.48 11.23
CA TYR A 313 19.48 -0.23 11.68
C TYR A 313 20.07 -1.06 10.54
N ASN A 314 19.23 -1.73 9.75
CA ASN A 314 19.71 -2.52 8.61
C ASN A 314 20.30 -1.65 7.50
N LEU A 315 19.68 -0.51 7.20
CA LEU A 315 20.21 0.48 6.27
C LEU A 315 21.55 1.05 6.74
N SER A 316 21.70 1.30 8.04
CA SER A 316 22.92 1.87 8.63
C SER A 316 24.05 0.85 8.83
N LEU A 317 23.78 -0.31 9.43
CA LEU A 317 24.75 -1.41 9.60
C LEU A 317 25.30 -1.89 8.27
N THR A 318 24.40 -2.14 7.31
CA THR A 318 24.80 -2.78 6.06
C THR A 318 25.55 -1.76 5.21
N TRP A 319 25.04 -0.52 5.13
CA TRP A 319 25.48 0.41 4.10
C TRP A 319 25.62 1.88 4.49
N ASN A 320 25.43 2.26 5.76
CA ASN A 320 25.59 3.65 6.24
C ASN A 320 24.76 4.67 5.43
N ILE A 321 23.53 4.29 5.07
CA ILE A 321 22.71 5.04 4.10
C ILE A 321 22.08 6.30 4.67
N ASN A 322 22.08 7.36 3.86
CA ASN A 322 21.32 8.58 4.02
C ASN A 322 20.36 8.78 2.82
N ALA A 323 19.08 8.93 3.13
CA ALA A 323 18.01 9.13 2.15
C ALA A 323 17.66 10.60 1.89
N ASN A 324 18.27 11.55 2.60
CA ASN A 324 17.86 12.97 2.62
C ASN A 324 17.89 13.65 1.24
N ASN A 325 18.60 13.07 0.29
CA ASN A 325 18.74 13.59 -1.07
C ASN A 325 17.64 13.13 -2.03
N TRP A 326 16.76 12.22 -1.58
CA TRP A 326 15.59 11.76 -2.33
C TRP A 326 14.32 12.52 -1.95
N SER A 327 13.52 12.86 -2.95
CA SER A 327 12.08 13.14 -2.81
C SER A 327 11.29 12.05 -3.54
N GLY A 328 10.11 11.68 -3.04
CA GLY A 328 9.27 10.65 -3.65
C GLY A 328 9.68 9.21 -3.30
N LEU A 329 10.55 9.03 -2.29
CA LEU A 329 10.90 7.73 -1.73
C LEU A 329 10.54 7.65 -0.24
N ILE A 330 10.16 6.46 0.21
CA ILE A 330 9.99 6.12 1.62
C ILE A 330 10.97 5.01 1.98
N LEU A 331 11.75 5.26 3.04
CA LEU A 331 12.83 4.41 3.54
C LEU A 331 12.75 4.28 5.07
N GLY A 332 13.43 3.30 5.65
CA GLY A 332 13.52 3.11 7.09
C GLY A 332 12.19 2.71 7.74
N ASP A 333 11.91 3.21 8.94
CA ASP A 333 10.69 2.87 9.68
C ASP A 333 9.39 3.17 8.90
N GLY A 334 9.43 4.23 8.08
CA GLY A 334 8.31 4.60 7.23
C GLY A 334 7.97 3.53 6.20
N SER A 335 8.99 2.86 5.63
CA SER A 335 8.75 1.82 4.62
C SER A 335 8.24 0.54 5.26
N PHE A 336 8.79 0.14 6.42
CA PHE A 336 8.25 -0.99 7.19
C PHE A 336 6.80 -0.78 7.57
N LYS A 337 6.47 0.38 8.15
CA LYS A 337 5.10 0.68 8.59
C LYS A 337 4.12 0.69 7.42
N SER A 338 4.50 1.31 6.31
CA SER A 338 3.66 1.35 5.10
C SER A 338 3.47 -0.04 4.49
N PHE A 339 4.51 -0.87 4.48
CA PHE A 339 4.43 -2.25 3.99
C PHE A 339 3.57 -3.13 4.91
N ARG A 340 3.71 -3.00 6.24
CA ARG A 340 2.92 -3.75 7.22
C ARG A 340 1.45 -3.34 7.22
N ASP A 341 1.19 -2.05 7.33
CA ASP A 341 -0.14 -1.50 7.61
C ASP A 341 -0.91 -1.14 6.33
N GLY A 342 -0.29 -1.27 5.14
CA GLY A 342 -0.95 -0.98 3.86
C GLY A 342 -1.25 0.50 3.63
N LEU A 343 -0.48 1.41 4.25
CA LEU A 343 -0.77 2.85 4.19
C LEU A 343 -0.67 3.37 2.75
N GLU A 344 -1.72 4.06 2.30
CA GLU A 344 -1.71 4.79 1.04
C GLU A 344 -0.73 5.95 1.14
N VAL A 345 0.33 5.88 0.34
CA VAL A 345 1.35 6.90 0.26
C VAL A 345 1.77 7.04 -1.19
N ASN A 346 1.88 8.27 -1.67
CA ASN A 346 2.10 8.62 -3.09
C ASN A 346 3.55 8.46 -3.55
N ASP A 347 4.39 7.89 -2.69
CA ASP A 347 5.82 7.77 -2.86
C ASP A 347 6.23 6.29 -2.98
N LEU A 348 7.35 6.03 -3.65
CA LEU A 348 7.84 4.68 -3.88
C LEU A 348 8.48 4.11 -2.61
N LEU A 349 8.04 2.93 -2.21
CA LEU A 349 8.60 2.22 -1.05
C LEU A 349 9.92 1.56 -1.43
N VAL A 350 10.91 1.68 -0.55
CA VAL A 350 12.16 0.93 -0.64
C VAL A 350 12.34 0.12 0.64
N LEU A 351 12.48 -1.19 0.48
CA LEU A 351 12.48 -2.16 1.57
C LEU A 351 13.79 -2.95 1.55
N ILE A 352 14.40 -3.15 2.72
CA ILE A 352 15.43 -4.17 2.90
C ILE A 352 14.73 -5.45 3.34
N GLY A 353 14.83 -6.48 2.50
CA GLY A 353 14.44 -7.83 2.89
C GLY A 353 15.63 -8.68 3.29
N TYR A 354 15.34 -9.85 3.85
CA TYR A 354 16.35 -10.84 4.23
C TYR A 354 16.24 -12.14 3.45
N SER A 355 15.02 -12.51 3.11
CA SER A 355 14.77 -13.78 2.47
C SER A 355 13.44 -13.75 1.72
N LEU A 356 13.38 -14.61 0.72
CA LEU A 356 12.16 -14.99 0.03
C LEU A 356 11.91 -16.47 0.30
N ILE A 357 10.64 -16.84 0.49
CA ILE A 357 10.21 -18.24 0.43
C ILE A 357 9.29 -18.35 -0.77
N LYS A 358 9.72 -19.05 -1.82
CA LYS A 358 8.90 -19.33 -3.00
C LYS A 358 7.73 -20.19 -2.56
N LYS A 359 6.52 -19.77 -2.90
CA LYS A 359 5.31 -20.57 -2.71
C LYS A 359 5.36 -21.82 -3.59
N ASP A 360 4.90 -22.95 -3.06
CA ASP A 360 4.65 -24.19 -3.82
C ASP A 360 3.20 -24.22 -4.37
#